data_AF-A0A0G0CZ10-F1
#
_entry.id   AF-A0A0G0CZ10-F1
#
_cell.length_a   1.000
_cell.length_b   1.000
_cell.length_c   1.000
_cell.angle_alpha   90.00
_cell.angle_beta   90.00
_cell.angle_gamma   90.00
#
_symmetry.space_group_name_H-M   'P 1'
#
loop_
_entity.id
_entity.type
_entity.pdbx_description
1 polymer ?
#
loop_
_entity_poly.entity_id
_entity_poly.type
_entity_poly.pdbx_seq_one_letter_code
_entity_poly.pdbx_strand_id
1 'polypeptide(L)'
;MIKSEAEIKKEIKKLRIFYKRMQWEKICLLILSLLPPEKFASRVFIYDKMRKWRFIDPKNKNHSGVISKTLLELHRKGLLIKENIVGLGTWEFKTFCRKNVVGEIIEKPEKKRTQSVFRLPLDGEKIRTNKGYLKIYKRMLSKNHP
;
A
#
# COMPACT_ATOMS: atom_id res chain seq x y z
N MET A 1 0.99 15.61 11.49
CA MET A 1 0.38 14.43 12.18
C MET A 1 0.05 13.35 11.16
N ILE A 2 0.47 12.10 11.42
CA ILE A 2 0.00 10.92 10.66
C ILE A 2 -1.52 10.84 10.84
N LYS A 3 -2.29 10.78 9.74
CA LYS A 3 -3.75 10.65 9.84
C LYS A 3 -4.08 9.37 10.58
N SER A 4 -4.98 9.47 11.55
CA SER A 4 -5.46 8.30 12.28
C SER A 4 -6.18 7.33 11.36
N GLU A 5 -6.21 6.05 11.75
CA GLU A 5 -6.96 5.02 11.02
C GLU A 5 -8.44 5.40 10.81
N ALA A 6 -9.04 6.06 11.80
CA ALA A 6 -10.43 6.54 11.72
C ALA A 6 -10.63 7.62 10.65
N GLU A 7 -9.72 8.58 10.55
CA GLU A 7 -9.76 9.63 9.52
C GLU A 7 -9.64 9.04 8.12
N ILE A 8 -8.71 8.10 7.93
CA ILE A 8 -8.50 7.44 6.63
C ILE A 8 -9.73 6.63 6.24
N LYS A 9 -10.32 5.88 7.17
CA LYS A 9 -11.58 5.18 6.94
C LYS A 9 -12.70 6.15 6.52
N LYS A 10 -12.79 7.32 7.15
CA LYS A 10 -13.78 8.37 6.80
C LYS A 10 -13.52 8.93 5.40
N GLU A 11 -12.27 9.17 5.02
CA GLU A 11 -11.90 9.64 3.68
C GLU A 11 -12.24 8.62 2.60
N ILE A 12 -11.96 7.34 2.82
CA ILE A 12 -12.32 6.27 1.89
C ILE A 12 -13.85 6.19 1.73
N LYS A 13 -14.61 6.31 2.83
CA LYS A 13 -16.08 6.36 2.77
C LYS A 13 -16.56 7.55 1.93
N LYS A 14 -15.97 8.75 2.10
CA LYS A 14 -16.31 9.93 1.29
C LYS A 14 -15.99 9.72 -0.19
N LEU A 15 -14.83 9.13 -0.52
CA LEU A 15 -14.46 8.81 -1.90
C LEU A 15 -15.50 7.89 -2.57
N ARG A 16 -16.01 6.90 -1.83
CA ARG A 16 -17.08 6.01 -2.33
C ARG A 16 -18.35 6.75 -2.66
N ILE A 17 -18.81 7.61 -1.74
CA ILE A 17 -20.06 8.35 -1.88
C ILE A 17 -19.95 9.34 -3.05
N PHE A 18 -18.87 10.13 -3.08
CA PHE A 18 -18.70 11.19 -4.07
C PHE A 18 -18.53 10.66 -5.49
N TYR A 19 -17.64 9.68 -5.69
CA TYR A 19 -17.33 9.18 -7.04
C TYR A 19 -18.27 8.06 -7.51
N LYS A 20 -19.15 7.54 -6.64
CA LYS A 20 -20.00 6.35 -6.88
C LYS A 20 -19.25 5.09 -7.36
N ARG A 21 -17.91 5.11 -7.32
CA ARG A 21 -17.03 4.00 -7.73
C ARG A 21 -15.78 3.95 -6.86
N MET A 22 -15.14 2.77 -6.79
CA MET A 22 -13.90 2.60 -6.04
C MET A 22 -12.75 3.38 -6.67
N GLN A 23 -12.18 4.31 -5.91
CA GLN A 23 -10.97 5.04 -6.27
C GLN A 23 -9.74 4.27 -5.78
N TRP A 24 -9.49 3.09 -6.35
CA TRP A 24 -8.48 2.13 -5.86
C TRP A 24 -7.10 2.75 -5.64
N GLU A 25 -6.62 3.59 -6.55
CA GLU A 25 -5.33 4.27 -6.42
C GLU A 25 -5.25 5.12 -5.15
N LYS A 26 -6.22 6.02 -4.97
CA LYS A 26 -6.29 6.90 -3.80
C LYS A 26 -6.40 6.07 -2.51
N ILE A 27 -7.20 5.01 -2.54
CA ILE A 27 -7.42 4.14 -1.39
C ILE A 27 -6.15 3.38 -1.01
N CYS A 28 -5.42 2.84 -1.99
CA CYS A 28 -4.15 2.16 -1.72
C CYS A 28 -3.15 3.12 -1.09
N LEU A 29 -3.01 4.34 -1.62
CA LEU A 29 -2.10 5.35 -1.07
C LEU A 29 -2.51 5.77 0.36
N LEU A 30 -3.81 5.98 0.60
CA LEU A 30 -4.33 6.30 1.94
C LEU A 30 -4.10 5.16 2.94
N ILE A 31 -4.24 3.89 2.54
CA ILE A 31 -3.97 2.78 3.44
C ILE A 31 -2.47 2.64 3.70
N LEU A 32 -1.62 2.83 2.68
CA LEU A 32 -0.18 2.80 2.84
C LEU A 32 0.34 3.91 3.76
N SER A 33 -0.35 5.05 3.87
CA SER A 33 0.04 6.09 4.86
C SER A 33 -0.23 5.71 6.31
N LEU A 34 -0.84 4.54 6.59
CA LEU A 34 -0.90 3.96 7.94
C LEU A 34 0.33 3.15 8.30
N LEU A 35 1.23 2.91 7.34
CA LEU A 35 2.46 2.19 7.62
C LEU A 35 3.33 3.02 8.57
N PRO A 36 3.96 2.37 9.57
CA PRO A 36 5.06 3.00 10.29
C PRO A 36 6.16 3.44 9.30
N PRO A 37 6.93 4.49 9.63
CA PRO A 37 8.07 4.90 8.82
C PRO A 37 8.98 3.71 8.47
N GLU A 38 9.54 3.73 7.26
CA GLU A 38 10.51 2.73 6.75
C GLU A 38 9.98 1.30 6.58
N LYS A 39 8.76 0.99 7.05
CA LYS A 39 8.14 -0.32 6.85
C LYS A 39 7.56 -0.44 5.45
N PHE A 40 7.56 -1.67 4.94
CA PHE A 40 6.82 -2.05 3.76
C PHE A 40 5.48 -2.68 4.12
N ALA A 41 4.49 -2.56 3.24
CA ALA A 41 3.27 -3.36 3.24
C ALA A 41 3.40 -4.53 2.27
N SER A 42 2.88 -5.68 2.65
CA SER A 42 2.44 -6.68 1.67
C SER A 42 1.13 -6.21 1.02
N ARG A 43 0.79 -6.76 -0.16
CA ARG A 43 -0.55 -6.52 -0.75
C ARG A 43 -1.71 -6.94 0.18
N VAL A 44 -1.46 -7.91 1.06
CA VAL A 44 -2.45 -8.46 1.98
C VAL A 44 -2.82 -7.44 3.05
N PHE A 45 -1.88 -6.60 3.48
CA PHE A 45 -2.15 -5.48 4.39
C PHE A 45 -3.32 -4.61 3.92
N ILE A 46 -3.30 -4.20 2.65
CA ILE A 46 -4.34 -3.34 2.07
C ILE A 46 -5.66 -4.09 1.99
N TYR A 47 -5.62 -5.34 1.54
CA TYR A 47 -6.79 -6.21 1.46
C TYR A 47 -7.47 -6.36 2.82
N ASP A 48 -6.70 -6.66 3.86
CA ASP A 48 -7.22 -6.88 5.21
C ASP A 48 -7.78 -5.60 5.83
N LYS A 49 -7.16 -4.44 5.61
CA LYS A 49 -7.75 -3.15 6.03
C LYS A 49 -9.09 -2.92 5.35
N MET A 50 -9.17 -3.09 4.02
CA MET A 50 -10.42 -2.92 3.27
C MET A 50 -11.51 -3.91 3.71
N ARG A 51 -11.14 -5.16 3.99
CA ARG A 51 -12.03 -6.20 4.51
C ARG A 51 -12.53 -5.84 5.91
N LYS A 52 -11.63 -5.51 6.84
CA LYS A 52 -11.94 -5.14 8.23
C LYS A 52 -12.88 -3.93 8.28
N TRP A 53 -12.70 -2.97 7.39
CA TRP A 53 -13.57 -1.79 7.30
C TRP A 53 -14.86 -2.02 6.50
N ARG A 54 -15.11 -3.25 6.01
CA ARG A 54 -16.29 -3.64 5.22
C ARG A 54 -16.45 -2.81 3.94
N PHE A 55 -15.35 -2.43 3.32
CA PHE A 55 -15.36 -1.74 2.02
C PHE A 55 -15.34 -2.69 0.83
N ILE A 56 -14.95 -3.95 1.05
CA ILE A 56 -14.94 -5.03 0.05
C ILE A 56 -15.61 -6.26 0.63
N ASP A 57 -16.15 -7.10 -0.26
CA ASP A 57 -16.66 -8.42 0.09
C ASP A 57 -15.47 -9.40 0.22
N PRO A 58 -15.28 -10.07 1.38
CA PRO A 58 -14.22 -11.07 1.55
C PRO A 58 -14.34 -12.28 0.61
N LYS A 59 -15.53 -12.59 0.08
CA LYS A 59 -15.74 -13.71 -0.85
C LYS A 59 -15.29 -13.39 -2.27
N ASN A 60 -15.12 -12.11 -2.60
CA ASN A 60 -14.73 -11.68 -3.94
C ASN A 60 -13.21 -11.63 -4.11
N LYS A 61 -12.65 -12.72 -4.63
CA LYS A 61 -11.20 -12.86 -4.91
C LYS A 61 -10.67 -11.82 -5.91
N ASN A 62 -11.53 -11.18 -6.72
CA ASN A 62 -11.09 -10.17 -7.69
C ASN A 62 -10.48 -8.94 -7.01
N HIS A 63 -10.89 -8.60 -5.78
CA HIS A 63 -10.35 -7.44 -5.08
C HIS A 63 -8.85 -7.56 -4.81
N SER A 64 -8.35 -8.76 -4.49
CA SER A 64 -6.92 -8.99 -4.31
C SER A 64 -6.13 -8.76 -5.61
N GLY A 65 -6.70 -9.19 -6.75
CA GLY A 65 -6.14 -8.95 -8.07
C GLY A 65 -6.16 -7.47 -8.46
N VAL A 66 -7.25 -6.77 -8.18
CA VAL A 66 -7.37 -5.32 -8.43
C VAL A 66 -6.34 -4.55 -7.61
N ILE A 67 -6.22 -4.82 -6.31
CA ILE A 67 -5.20 -4.19 -5.44
C ILE A 67 -3.80 -4.42 -6.01
N SER A 68 -3.48 -5.65 -6.42
CA SER A 68 -2.17 -5.97 -7.01
C SER A 68 -1.90 -5.16 -8.28
N LYS A 69 -2.88 -5.06 -9.19
CA LYS A 69 -2.76 -4.26 -10.43
C LYS A 69 -2.58 -2.78 -10.11
N THR A 70 -3.39 -2.25 -9.18
CA THR A 70 -3.31 -0.85 -8.75
C THR A 70 -1.95 -0.51 -8.14
N LEU A 71 -1.38 -1.37 -7.29
CA LEU A 71 -0.05 -1.13 -6.70
C LEU A 71 1.06 -1.12 -7.76
N LEU A 72 0.98 -2.00 -8.77
CA LEU A 72 1.92 -1.99 -9.89
C LEU A 72 1.79 -0.72 -10.74
N GLU A 73 0.57 -0.25 -10.96
CA GLU A 73 0.32 1.00 -11.68
C GLU A 73 0.85 2.22 -10.92
N LEU A 74 0.60 2.29 -9.61
CA LEU A 74 1.14 3.34 -8.74
C LEU A 74 2.68 3.34 -8.73
N HIS A 75 3.31 2.16 -8.73
CA HIS A 75 4.76 2.03 -8.87
C HIS A 75 5.24 2.57 -10.23
N ARG A 76 4.60 2.17 -11.34
CA ARG A 76 4.92 2.67 -12.68
C ARG A 76 4.76 4.20 -12.79
N LYS A 77 3.81 4.76 -12.04
CA LYS A 77 3.58 6.22 -11.92
C LYS A 77 4.56 6.93 -10.99
N GLY A 78 5.48 6.20 -10.35
CA GLY A 78 6.45 6.73 -9.41
C GLY A 78 5.81 7.32 -8.15
N LEU A 79 4.73 6.72 -7.65
CA LEU A 79 4.02 7.18 -6.45
C LEU A 79 4.25 6.30 -5.23
N LEU A 80 4.84 5.13 -5.44
CA LEU A 80 5.25 4.23 -4.37
C LEU A 80 6.54 3.52 -4.76
N ILE A 81 7.27 3.09 -3.74
CA ILE A 81 8.43 2.23 -3.88
C ILE A 81 7.93 0.79 -3.83
N LYS A 82 8.38 0.00 -4.79
CA LYS A 82 8.12 -1.44 -4.88
C LYS A 82 9.45 -2.14 -4.82
N GLU A 83 9.57 -3.08 -3.89
CA GLU A 83 10.72 -3.98 -3.81
C GLU A 83 10.29 -5.42 -4.00
N ASN A 84 11.20 -6.24 -4.51
CA ASN A 84 11.02 -7.67 -4.62
C ASN A 84 11.98 -8.32 -3.64
N ILE A 85 11.46 -8.90 -2.56
CA ILE A 85 12.27 -9.70 -1.65
C ILE A 85 12.59 -10.99 -2.38
N VAL A 86 13.86 -11.20 -2.73
CA VAL A 86 14.39 -12.37 -3.45
C VAL A 86 15.71 -12.82 -2.82
N GLY A 87 16.14 -14.06 -3.05
CA GLY A 87 17.49 -14.52 -2.73
C GLY A 87 17.78 -14.82 -1.26
N LEU A 88 16.80 -14.69 -0.36
CA LEU A 88 16.96 -15.01 1.06
C LEU A 88 16.65 -16.48 1.36
N GLY A 89 17.42 -17.09 2.26
CA GLY A 89 17.05 -18.39 2.85
C GLY A 89 15.73 -18.30 3.63
N THR A 90 15.08 -19.45 3.90
CA THR A 90 13.75 -19.46 4.57
C THR A 90 13.74 -18.72 5.90
N TRP A 91 14.79 -18.88 6.72
CA TRP A 91 14.87 -18.24 8.02
C TRP A 91 15.13 -16.73 7.92
N GLU A 92 16.09 -16.32 7.08
CA GLU A 92 16.39 -14.91 6.82
C GLU A 92 15.19 -14.18 6.22
N PHE A 93 14.48 -14.82 5.29
CA PHE A 93 13.26 -14.29 4.69
C PHE A 93 12.19 -14.03 5.77
N LYS A 94 11.94 -15.01 6.65
CA LYS A 94 10.98 -14.85 7.76
C LYS A 94 11.40 -13.74 8.71
N THR A 95 12.68 -13.69 9.08
CA THR A 95 13.23 -12.67 9.98
C THR A 95 13.13 -11.27 9.36
N PHE A 96 13.53 -11.11 8.10
CA PHE A 96 13.39 -9.85 7.37
C PHE A 96 11.92 -9.42 7.30
N CYS A 97 11.04 -10.33 6.90
CA CYS A 97 9.62 -10.05 6.77
C CYS A 97 8.99 -9.62 8.10
N ARG A 98 9.28 -10.31 9.20
CA ARG A 98 8.80 -9.94 10.54
C ARG A 98 9.29 -8.56 10.98
N LYS A 99 10.53 -8.20 10.62
CA LYS A 99 11.11 -6.92 10.98
C LYS A 99 10.60 -5.78 10.10
N ASN A 100 10.42 -6.00 8.81
CA ASN A 100 10.30 -4.91 7.82
C ASN A 100 8.96 -4.85 7.10
N VAL A 101 8.13 -5.90 7.17
CA VAL A 101 6.89 -6.00 6.38
C VAL A 101 5.67 -6.10 7.29
N VAL A 102 4.69 -5.24 7.05
CA VAL A 102 3.37 -5.26 7.69
C VAL A 102 2.37 -5.96 6.78
N GLY A 103 1.52 -6.80 7.38
CA GLY A 103 0.55 -7.64 6.69
C GLY A 103 1.07 -9.05 6.42
N GLU A 104 0.15 -9.99 6.17
CA GLU A 104 0.50 -11.39 5.96
C GLU A 104 1.47 -11.54 4.78
N ILE A 105 2.49 -12.35 4.99
CA ILE A 105 3.50 -12.76 4.00
C ILE A 105 3.10 -14.14 3.51
N ILE A 106 3.12 -14.35 2.19
CA ILE A 106 2.72 -15.64 1.63
C ILE A 106 3.92 -16.59 1.78
N GLU A 107 3.95 -17.37 2.86
CA GLU A 107 5.11 -18.20 3.26
C GLU A 107 5.32 -19.51 2.46
N LYS A 108 4.62 -19.73 1.33
CA LYS A 108 4.63 -21.03 0.63
C LYS A 108 6.02 -21.41 0.01
N PRO A 109 6.40 -22.72 -0.05
CA PRO A 109 7.58 -23.25 -0.77
C PRO A 109 7.23 -23.43 -2.27
N GLU A 110 8.09 -23.64 -3.27
CA GLU A 110 9.54 -23.82 -3.49
C GLU A 110 9.67 -23.53 -5.01
N LYS A 111 10.19 -22.39 -5.46
CA LYS A 111 11.45 -22.36 -6.23
C LYS A 111 11.91 -20.94 -6.57
N LYS A 112 11.08 -19.91 -6.35
CA LYS A 112 11.44 -18.49 -6.53
C LYS A 112 10.53 -17.64 -5.65
N ARG A 113 10.85 -17.51 -4.35
CA ARG A 113 10.08 -16.64 -3.44
C ARG A 113 10.37 -15.19 -3.79
N THR A 114 9.62 -14.67 -4.76
CA THR A 114 9.58 -13.24 -5.03
C THR A 114 8.34 -12.69 -4.35
N GLN A 115 8.51 -11.98 -3.24
CA GLN A 115 7.41 -11.22 -2.66
C GLN A 115 7.58 -9.75 -2.98
N SER A 116 6.61 -9.20 -3.71
CA SER A 116 6.53 -7.75 -3.89
C SER A 116 5.99 -7.09 -2.63
N VAL A 117 6.73 -6.11 -2.14
CA VAL A 117 6.37 -5.27 -1.00
C VAL A 117 6.41 -3.80 -1.41
N PHE A 118 5.62 -2.98 -0.72
CA PHE A 118 5.29 -1.63 -1.17
C PHE A 118 5.35 -0.63 -0.02
N ARG A 119 5.90 0.56 -0.24
CA ARG A 119 5.84 1.66 0.72
C ARG A 119 5.67 3.00 0.02
N LEU A 120 5.18 3.99 0.76
CA LEU A 120 5.28 5.38 0.31
C LEU A 120 6.75 5.82 0.37
N PRO A 121 7.19 6.70 -0.54
CA PRO A 121 8.50 7.31 -0.45
C PRO A 121 8.60 8.18 0.81
N LEU A 122 9.79 8.22 1.39
CA LEU A 122 10.13 9.12 2.50
C LEU A 122 10.40 10.53 1.96
N ASP A 123 10.37 11.50 2.87
CA ASP A 123 10.76 12.87 2.54
C ASP A 123 12.22 12.89 2.05
N GLY A 124 12.46 13.54 0.90
CA GLY A 124 13.77 13.57 0.24
C GLY A 124 14.06 12.44 -0.75
N GLU A 125 13.25 11.37 -0.80
CA GLU A 125 13.39 10.34 -1.84
C GLU A 125 12.92 10.88 -3.19
N LYS A 126 13.78 10.73 -4.22
CA LYS A 126 13.45 11.14 -5.60
C LYS A 126 12.41 10.19 -6.17
N ILE A 127 11.30 10.76 -6.63
CA ILE A 127 10.19 10.02 -7.23
C ILE A 127 9.79 10.71 -8.53
N ARG A 128 9.69 9.90 -9.58
CA ARG A 128 9.30 10.37 -10.90
C ARG A 128 7.78 10.44 -10.97
N THR A 129 7.20 11.58 -10.60
CA THR A 129 5.74 11.76 -10.61
C THR A 129 5.23 12.32 -11.95
N ASN A 130 4.11 11.81 -12.44
CA ASN A 130 3.35 12.44 -13.53
C ASN A 130 2.60 13.70 -13.02
N LYS A 131 2.47 14.76 -13.85
CA LYS A 131 1.93 16.09 -13.47
C LYS A 131 0.59 16.03 -12.73
N GLY A 132 -0.34 15.17 -13.14
CA GLY A 132 -1.65 15.02 -12.48
C GLY A 132 -1.58 14.39 -11.08
N TYR A 133 -0.59 13.55 -10.83
CA TYR A 133 -0.41 12.83 -9.57
C TYR A 133 0.47 13.57 -8.57
N LEU A 134 1.27 14.54 -9.02
CA LEU A 134 2.05 15.42 -8.16
C LEU A 134 1.15 16.13 -7.12
N LYS A 135 -0.06 16.57 -7.51
CA LYS A 135 -1.00 17.23 -6.59
C LYS A 135 -1.54 16.28 -5.52
N ILE A 136 -1.82 15.03 -5.89
CA ILE A 136 -2.31 14.00 -4.96
C ILE A 136 -1.19 13.62 -4.00
N TYR A 137 0.01 13.39 -4.53
CA TYR A 137 1.21 13.07 -3.77
C TYR A 137 1.58 14.19 -2.78
N LYS A 138 1.70 15.43 -3.27
CA LYS A 138 1.95 16.62 -2.41
C LYS A 138 0.89 16.76 -1.34
N ARG A 139 -0.40 16.55 -1.63
CA ARG A 139 -1.47 16.59 -0.61
C ARG A 139 -1.37 15.51 0.46
N MET A 140 -0.77 14.36 0.12
CA MET A 140 -0.54 13.29 1.08
C MET A 140 0.68 13.59 1.96
N LEU A 141 1.73 14.20 1.39
CA LEU A 141 2.88 14.67 2.16
C LEU A 141 2.63 15.97 2.95
N SER A 142 1.75 16.86 2.47
CA SER A 142 1.55 18.21 3.01
C SER A 142 0.73 18.26 4.31
N LYS A 143 0.96 17.34 5.24
CA LYS A 143 0.44 17.43 6.61
C LYS A 143 1.53 17.51 7.69
N ASN A 144 2.72 18.01 7.31
CA ASN A 144 3.75 18.53 8.22
C ASN A 144 4.65 19.52 7.46
N HIS A 145 4.47 20.81 7.69
CA HIS A 145 5.60 21.72 7.96
C HIS A 145 5.03 22.87 8.81
N PRO A 146 5.66 23.22 9.95
CA PRO A 146 5.29 24.39 10.74
C PRO A 146 5.35 25.68 9.92
#